data_AF-A0A540N327-F1
#
_entry.id   AF-A0A540N327-F1
#
_cell.length_a   1.000
_cell.length_b   1.000
_cell.length_c   1.000
_cell.angle_alpha   90.00
_cell.angle_beta   90.00
_cell.angle_gamma   90.00
#
_symmetry.space_group_name_H-M   'P 1'
#
loop_
_entity.id
_entity.type
_entity.pdbx_description
1 polymer ?
#
loop_
_entity_poly.entity_id
_entity_poly.type
_entity_poly.pdbx_seq_one_letter_code
_entity_poly.pdbx_strand_id
1 'polypeptide(L)'
;MRFVDPGETRSKYSIIIGGANFGCGSSREPAPVALGAAGVAAVVAESYARIFFRNSVATGEVYPLESEGRVCEECKTGDVMSIELSESRLINHTTGKAYTLKPIGDAGPVIRAGGIFAYAREAGMIPTLTC
;
A
#
# COMPACT_ATOMS: atom_id res chain seq x y z
N MET A 1 -13.84 -4.23 -16.26
CA MET A 1 -14.05 -3.56 -14.96
C MET A 1 -13.05 -2.41 -14.87
N ARG A 2 -13.49 -1.20 -14.51
CA ARG A 2 -12.57 -0.08 -14.31
C ARG A 2 -12.17 0.01 -12.84
N PHE A 3 -10.96 0.53 -12.60
CA PHE A 3 -10.48 0.79 -11.24
C PHE A 3 -11.21 1.98 -10.61
N VAL A 4 -11.39 3.05 -11.40
CA VAL A 4 -12.22 4.22 -11.07
C VAL A 4 -13.33 4.31 -12.11
N ASP A 5 -14.57 4.48 -11.66
CA ASP A 5 -15.74 4.58 -12.53
C ASP A 5 -15.77 5.95 -13.27
N PRO A 6 -16.39 6.05 -14.45
CA PRO A 6 -16.39 7.31 -15.22
C PRO A 6 -17.02 8.46 -14.44
N GLY A 7 -16.33 9.59 -14.34
CA GLY A 7 -16.79 10.77 -13.60
C GLY A 7 -16.39 10.78 -12.12
N GLU A 8 -15.84 9.67 -11.61
CA GLU A 8 -15.33 9.58 -10.25
C GLU A 8 -13.81 9.82 -10.20
N THR A 9 -13.33 10.21 -9.03
CA THR A 9 -11.89 10.32 -8.73
C THR A 9 -11.41 9.27 -7.74
N ARG A 10 -12.34 8.61 -7.03
CA ARG A 10 -12.06 7.58 -6.04
C ARG A 10 -12.47 6.20 -6.53
N SER A 11 -11.65 5.21 -6.16
CA SER A 11 -11.92 3.80 -6.38
C SER A 11 -12.80 3.27 -5.26
N LYS A 12 -13.64 2.29 -5.60
CA LYS A 12 -14.36 1.47 -4.61
C LYS A 12 -13.48 0.38 -3.99
N TYR A 13 -12.25 0.22 -4.48
CA TYR A 13 -11.28 -0.76 -4.01
C TYR A 13 -10.21 -0.06 -3.17
N SER A 14 -10.11 -0.44 -1.90
CA SER A 14 -9.12 0.08 -0.96
C SER A 14 -7.83 -0.77 -0.89
N ILE A 15 -7.89 -2.02 -1.36
CA ILE A 15 -6.75 -2.95 -1.39
C ILE A 15 -6.52 -3.39 -2.82
N ILE A 16 -5.26 -3.31 -3.26
CA ILE A 16 -4.82 -3.82 -4.56
C ILE A 16 -3.99 -5.07 -4.32
N ILE A 17 -4.30 -6.15 -5.04
CA ILE A 17 -3.46 -7.36 -5.10
C ILE A 17 -2.66 -7.32 -6.40
N GLY A 18 -1.34 -7.38 -6.29
CA GLY A 18 -0.39 -7.37 -7.40
C GLY A 18 0.46 -8.66 -7.46
N GLY A 19 1.07 -8.90 -8.62
CA GLY A 19 2.05 -9.96 -8.79
C GLY A 19 3.48 -9.48 -8.49
N ALA A 20 4.47 -10.15 -9.08
CA ALA A 20 5.86 -9.75 -8.98
C ALA A 20 6.14 -8.38 -9.65
N ASN A 21 7.11 -7.65 -9.09
CA ASN A 21 7.61 -6.38 -9.59
C ASN A 21 6.51 -5.31 -9.78
N PHE A 22 5.58 -5.21 -8.83
CA PHE A 22 4.51 -4.20 -8.88
C PHE A 22 5.08 -2.78 -8.91
N GLY A 23 4.48 -1.92 -9.73
CA GLY A 23 4.96 -0.55 -9.94
C GLY A 23 6.23 -0.47 -10.81
N CYS A 24 6.53 -1.51 -11.59
CA CYS A 24 7.62 -1.45 -12.56
C CYS A 24 7.39 -0.37 -13.61
N GLY A 25 8.45 0.37 -13.94
CA GLY A 25 8.41 1.45 -14.92
C GLY A 25 9.37 2.58 -14.57
N SER A 26 9.34 3.64 -15.38
CA SER A 26 10.14 4.84 -15.10
C SER A 26 9.70 5.51 -13.79
N SER A 27 10.55 6.40 -13.25
CA SER A 27 10.37 7.16 -12.01
C SER A 27 9.18 8.13 -12.06
N ARG A 28 7.99 7.62 -12.30
CA ARG A 28 6.74 8.33 -12.19
C ARG A 28 6.36 8.31 -10.71
N GLU A 29 6.98 9.23 -9.98
CA GLU A 29 6.62 9.59 -8.61
C GLU A 29 5.12 9.79 -8.35
N PRO A 30 4.23 10.16 -9.31
CA PRO A 30 2.82 10.31 -9.01
C PRO A 30 2.09 9.00 -8.72
N ALA A 31 2.66 7.82 -8.99
CA ALA A 31 1.90 6.58 -8.94
C ALA A 31 1.35 6.24 -7.53
N PRO A 32 2.17 6.20 -6.45
CA PRO A 32 1.64 5.97 -5.10
C PRO A 32 0.67 7.06 -4.64
N VAL A 33 0.95 8.32 -4.98
CA VAL A 33 0.10 9.47 -4.64
C VAL A 33 -1.26 9.38 -5.33
N ALA A 34 -1.28 9.00 -6.61
CA ALA A 34 -2.53 8.82 -7.34
C ALA A 34 -3.37 7.65 -6.78
N LEU A 35 -2.72 6.57 -6.32
CA LEU A 35 -3.40 5.47 -5.65
C LEU A 35 -3.99 5.91 -4.31
N GLY A 36 -3.21 6.61 -3.47
CA GLY A 36 -3.68 7.16 -2.20
C GLY A 36 -4.84 8.13 -2.39
N ALA A 37 -4.73 9.06 -3.34
CA ALA A 37 -5.80 10.00 -3.71
C ALA A 37 -7.07 9.29 -4.22
N ALA A 38 -6.92 8.16 -4.92
CA ALA A 38 -8.04 7.31 -5.32
C ALA A 38 -8.66 6.53 -4.14
N GLY A 39 -8.10 6.58 -2.93
CA GLY A 39 -8.61 5.90 -1.74
C GLY A 39 -8.05 4.50 -1.52
N VAL A 40 -6.95 4.14 -2.19
CA VAL A 40 -6.21 2.91 -1.88
C VAL A 40 -5.49 3.09 -0.55
N ALA A 41 -5.65 2.14 0.35
CA ALA A 41 -4.92 2.10 1.63
C ALA A 41 -3.67 1.23 1.54
N ALA A 42 -3.75 0.11 0.81
CA ALA A 42 -2.65 -0.83 0.71
C ALA A 42 -2.57 -1.48 -0.68
N VAL A 43 -1.35 -1.78 -1.09
CA VAL A 43 -1.05 -2.69 -2.18
C VAL A 43 -0.39 -3.90 -1.54
N VAL A 44 -0.86 -5.10 -1.85
CA VAL A 44 -0.20 -6.36 -1.47
C VAL A 44 0.33 -7.00 -2.74
N ALA A 45 1.63 -7.28 -2.82
CA ALA A 45 2.25 -7.85 -4.01
C ALA A 45 3.29 -8.93 -3.67
N GLU A 46 3.73 -9.70 -4.65
CA GLU A 46 4.85 -10.65 -4.45
C GLU A 46 6.19 -9.91 -4.26
N SER A 47 6.35 -8.79 -4.96
CA SER A 47 7.51 -7.91 -4.87
C SER A 47 7.22 -6.55 -5.51
N TYR A 48 8.04 -5.54 -5.18
CA TYR A 48 7.90 -4.19 -5.71
C TYR A 48 9.10 -3.75 -6.53
N ALA A 49 8.84 -2.89 -7.51
CA ALA A 49 9.88 -2.06 -8.08
C ALA A 49 10.43 -1.13 -6.98
N ARG A 50 11.76 -1.06 -6.85
CA ARG A 50 12.45 -0.30 -5.79
C ARG A 50 11.99 1.15 -5.67
N ILE A 51 11.74 1.81 -6.80
CA ILE A 51 11.31 3.22 -6.83
C ILE A 51 9.89 3.36 -6.29
N PHE A 52 8.97 2.47 -6.69
CA PHE A 52 7.60 2.48 -6.20
C PHE A 52 7.55 2.29 -4.68
N PHE A 53 8.29 1.32 -4.15
CA PHE A 53 8.37 1.07 -2.71
C PHE A 53 8.89 2.31 -1.96
N ARG A 54 10.04 2.86 -2.38
CA ARG A 54 10.63 4.05 -1.77
C ARG A 54 9.65 5.23 -1.76
N ASN A 55 8.96 5.48 -2.87
CA ASN A 55 8.04 6.60 -2.97
C ASN A 55 6.82 6.41 -2.07
N SER A 56 6.28 5.19 -1.99
CA SER A 56 5.16 4.87 -1.09
C SER A 56 5.53 5.13 0.37
N VAL A 57 6.74 4.76 0.80
CA VAL A 57 7.26 5.03 2.15
C VAL A 57 7.48 6.53 2.37
N ALA A 58 8.08 7.22 1.40
CA ALA A 58 8.41 8.64 1.51
C ALA A 58 7.16 9.52 1.63
N THR A 59 6.10 9.20 0.89
CA THR A 59 4.84 9.97 0.89
C THR A 59 3.83 9.47 1.93
N GLY A 60 3.90 8.20 2.33
CA GLY A 60 2.95 7.59 3.27
C GLY A 60 1.54 7.37 2.72
N GLU A 61 1.37 7.44 1.40
CA GLU A 61 0.06 7.41 0.73
C GLU A 61 -0.57 6.01 0.68
N VAL A 62 0.27 4.98 0.57
CA VAL A 62 -0.17 3.58 0.50
C VAL A 62 0.83 2.69 1.23
N TYR A 63 0.34 1.60 1.83
CA TYR A 63 1.20 0.54 2.37
C TYR A 63 1.63 -0.44 1.26
N PRO A 64 2.93 -0.56 0.93
CA PRO A 64 3.43 -1.59 0.02
C PRO A 64 3.81 -2.86 0.81
N LEU A 65 2.90 -3.82 0.88
CA LEU A 65 3.05 -5.06 1.66
C LEU A 65 3.46 -6.23 0.77
N GLU A 66 4.60 -6.86 1.08
CA GLU A 66 5.01 -8.07 0.35
C GLU A 66 4.31 -9.30 0.90
N SER A 67 3.88 -10.20 0.03
CA SER A 67 3.34 -11.51 0.37
C SER A 67 4.38 -12.60 0.13
N GLU A 68 4.36 -13.66 0.93
CA GLU A 68 5.30 -14.80 0.77
C GLU A 68 4.92 -15.75 -0.37
N GLY A 69 3.73 -15.60 -0.96
CA GLY A 69 3.21 -16.44 -2.03
C GLY A 69 2.48 -15.65 -3.11
N ARG A 70 2.02 -16.34 -4.15
CA ARG A 70 1.38 -15.73 -5.33
C ARG A 70 -0.11 -15.49 -5.08
N VAL A 71 -0.40 -14.61 -4.11
CA VAL A 71 -1.78 -14.26 -3.70
C VAL A 71 -2.63 -13.81 -4.89
N CYS A 72 -2.00 -13.19 -5.90
CA CYS A 72 -2.67 -12.73 -7.12
C CYS A 72 -3.30 -13.87 -7.96
N GLU A 73 -2.85 -15.12 -7.81
CA GLU A 73 -3.42 -16.27 -8.53
C GLU A 73 -4.64 -16.87 -7.81
N GLU A 74 -4.82 -16.54 -6.53
CA GLU A 74 -5.86 -17.11 -5.68
C GLU A 74 -7.01 -16.14 -5.37
N CYS A 75 -6.79 -14.85 -5.62
CA CYS A 75 -7.76 -13.79 -5.33
C CYS A 75 -8.46 -13.30 -6.59
N LYS A 76 -9.68 -12.81 -6.42
CA LYS A 76 -10.45 -12.20 -7.50
C LYS A 76 -10.83 -10.78 -7.13
N THR A 77 -10.95 -9.92 -8.13
CA THR A 77 -11.43 -8.57 -7.85
C THR A 77 -12.86 -8.59 -7.32
N GLY A 78 -13.08 -7.89 -6.22
CA GLY A 78 -14.35 -7.91 -5.47
C GLY A 78 -14.29 -8.80 -4.23
N ASP A 79 -13.22 -9.57 -4.02
CA ASP A 79 -13.02 -10.26 -2.76
C ASP A 79 -12.92 -9.27 -1.59
N VAL A 80 -13.49 -9.65 -0.45
CA VAL A 80 -13.46 -8.86 0.78
C VAL A 80 -12.24 -9.28 1.59
N MET A 81 -11.34 -8.33 1.83
CA MET A 81 -10.02 -8.58 2.41
C MET A 81 -9.81 -7.73 3.65
N SER A 82 -9.10 -8.26 4.65
CA SER A 82 -8.55 -7.48 5.75
C SER A 82 -7.05 -7.71 5.87
N ILE A 83 -6.35 -6.67 6.34
CA ILE A 83 -4.90 -6.68 6.54
C ILE A 83 -4.62 -6.44 8.02
N GLU A 84 -3.94 -7.39 8.64
CA GLU A 84 -3.51 -7.32 10.04
C GLU A 84 -2.01 -7.03 10.07
N LEU A 85 -1.66 -5.73 10.16
CA LEU A 85 -0.27 -5.28 10.11
C LEU A 85 0.58 -5.80 11.29
N SER A 86 -0.02 -5.99 12.48
CA SER A 86 0.67 -6.52 13.66
C SER A 86 1.04 -7.99 13.52
N GLU A 87 0.20 -8.77 12.85
CA GLU A 87 0.44 -10.20 12.63
C GLU A 87 1.10 -10.48 11.27
N SER A 88 1.27 -9.45 10.44
CA SER A 88 1.71 -9.57 9.05
C SER A 88 0.86 -10.58 8.28
N ARG A 89 -0.46 -10.41 8.32
CA ARG A 89 -1.43 -11.31 7.68
C ARG A 89 -2.39 -10.57 6.77
N LEU A 90 -2.74 -11.21 5.66
CA LEU A 90 -3.86 -10.85 4.78
C LEU A 90 -4.92 -11.94 4.87
N ILE A 91 -6.16 -11.58 5.14
CA ILE A 91 -7.27 -12.52 5.27
C ILE A 91 -8.28 -12.24 4.15
N ASN A 92 -8.56 -13.25 3.33
CA ASN A 92 -9.62 -13.24 2.34
C ASN A 92 -10.89 -13.80 2.99
N HIS A 93 -11.84 -12.91 3.32
CA HIS A 93 -13.10 -13.30 3.94
C HIS A 93 -14.06 -14.00 2.96
N THR A 94 -13.91 -13.79 1.65
CA THR A 94 -14.72 -14.45 0.63
C THR A 94 -14.37 -15.94 0.52
N THR A 95 -13.08 -16.29 0.59
CA THR A 95 -12.60 -17.66 0.43
C THR A 95 -12.26 -18.35 1.75
N GLY A 96 -12.14 -17.59 2.84
CA GLY A 96 -11.70 -18.07 4.15
C GLY A 96 -10.20 -18.33 4.27
N LYS A 97 -9.41 -17.98 3.24
CA LYS A 97 -7.96 -18.18 3.22
C LYS A 97 -7.23 -17.03 3.92
N ALA A 98 -6.09 -17.35 4.52
CA ALA A 98 -5.16 -16.38 5.07
C ALA A 98 -3.78 -16.54 4.44
N TYR A 99 -3.10 -15.43 4.23
CA TYR A 99 -1.79 -15.35 3.60
C TYR A 99 -0.81 -14.63 4.52
N THR A 100 0.41 -15.15 4.62
CA THR A 100 1.49 -14.52 5.34
C THR A 100 2.07 -13.39 4.49
N LEU A 101 2.20 -12.22 5.12
CA LEU A 101 2.89 -11.06 4.59
C LEU A 101 4.27 -10.98 5.23
N LYS A 102 5.23 -10.39 4.51
CA LYS A 102 6.49 -10.00 5.10
C LYS A 102 6.27 -8.77 5.98
N PRO A 103 6.98 -8.67 7.12
CA PRO A 103 6.89 -7.50 7.97
C PRO A 103 7.39 -6.26 7.21
N ILE A 104 6.61 -5.17 7.30
CA ILE A 104 6.97 -3.89 6.67
C ILE A 104 8.21 -3.23 7.33
N GLY A 105 8.57 -3.69 8.53
CA GLY A 105 9.73 -3.20 9.29
C GLY A 105 9.64 -1.71 9.61
N ASP A 106 10.80 -1.04 9.59
CA ASP A 106 10.96 0.36 9.97
C ASP A 106 10.21 1.35 9.05
N ALA A 107 9.76 0.89 7.87
CA ALA A 107 8.92 1.70 6.99
C ALA A 107 7.48 1.88 7.54
N GLY A 108 7.00 0.95 8.37
CA GLY A 108 5.64 0.98 8.91
C GLY A 108 5.31 2.26 9.69
N PRO A 109 6.13 2.66 10.68
CA PRO A 109 5.97 3.93 11.39
C PRO A 109 5.98 5.15 10.47
N VAL A 110 6.85 5.17 9.46
CA VAL A 110 6.97 6.30 8.52
C VAL A 110 5.70 6.46 7.68
N ILE A 111 5.17 5.34 7.15
CA ILE A 111 3.93 5.37 6.37
C ILE A 111 2.76 5.80 7.27
N ARG A 112 2.68 5.27 8.49
CA ARG A 112 1.62 5.61 9.46
C ARG A 112 1.57 7.09 9.81
N ALA A 113 2.73 7.72 9.94
CA ALA A 113 2.84 9.15 10.19
C ALA A 113 2.38 10.01 9.00
N GLY A 114 2.18 9.42 7.81
CA GLY A 114 1.89 10.18 6.58
C GLY A 114 3.16 10.61 5.84
N GLY A 115 4.21 9.79 5.89
CA GLY A 115 5.44 9.99 5.14
C GLY A 115 6.59 10.56 5.95
N ILE A 116 7.75 10.70 5.29
CA ILE A 116 9.03 10.97 5.95
C ILE A 116 9.08 12.30 6.69
N PHE A 117 8.45 13.35 6.14
CA PHE A 117 8.42 14.66 6.79
C PHE A 117 7.51 14.69 8.00
N ALA A 118 6.37 13.99 7.94
CA ALA A 118 5.47 13.89 9.08
C ALA A 118 6.12 13.08 10.20
N TYR A 119 6.72 11.93 9.86
CA TYR A 119 7.50 11.13 10.79
C TYR A 119 8.65 11.93 11.43
N ALA A 120 9.42 12.70 10.64
CA ALA A 120 10.51 13.51 11.16
C ALA A 120 10.04 14.60 12.14
N ARG A 121 8.84 15.15 11.96
CA ARG A 121 8.22 16.10 12.91
C ARG A 121 7.80 15.39 14.20
N GLU A 122 7.12 14.24 14.09
CA GLU A 122 6.71 13.44 15.25
C GLU A 122 7.92 12.98 16.08
N ALA A 123 9.02 12.62 15.42
CA ALA A 123 10.27 12.21 16.05
C ALA A 123 11.13 13.39 16.56
N GLY A 124 10.69 14.64 16.40
CA GLY A 124 11.42 15.84 16.84
C GLY A 124 12.71 16.13 16.07
N MET A 125 12.89 15.54 14.88
CA MET A 125 14.07 15.76 14.04
C MET A 125 14.01 17.09 13.27
N ILE A 126 12.80 17.60 13.02
CA ILE A 126 12.54 18.90 12.40
C ILE A 126 11.42 19.63 13.15
N PRO A 127 11.37 20.98 13.13
CA PRO A 127 10.34 21.75 13.80
C PRO A 127 8.92 21.38 13.35
N THR A 128 8.00 21.32 14.29
CA THR A 128 6.56 21.22 14.00
C THR A 128 6.10 22.48 13.28
N LEU A 129 5.19 22.34 12.32
CA LEU A 129 4.53 23.50 11.71
C LEU A 129 3.68 24.19 12.79
N THR A 130 4.20 25.25 13.39
CA THR A 130 3.39 26.21 14.14
C THR A 130 2.60 27.04 13.14
N CYS A 131 1.28 26.84 13.11
CA CYS A 131 0.35 27.76 12.47
C CYS A 131 0.31 29.09 13.22
#